data_AF-A0A4U8TB95-F1
#
_entry.id   AF-A0A4U8TB95-F1
#
_cell.length_a   1.000
_cell.length_b   1.000
_cell.length_c   1.000
_cell.angle_alpha   90.00
_cell.angle_beta   90.00
_cell.angle_gamma   90.00
#
_symmetry.space_group_name_H-M   'P 1'
#
loop_
_entity.id
_entity.type
_entity.pdbx_description
1 polymer ?
#
loop_
_entity_poly.entity_id
_entity_poly.type
_entity_poly.pdbx_seq_one_letter_code
_entity_poly.pdbx_strand_id
1 'polypeptide(L)'
;MEHHRNNPNEILTIPHGNTQEALIKAFPHEAEGIRKYFKKIDFQGYLVRRFPFDMKFLDFFFAPLTTLVFFAYNMLRNESVGKVLDSCIKDPRLKRILNINISYYHHNPFKFIWSYHAIAQSNYYNKGVYIKGGSQKLSDTLNDIITQNDGEVRANADVVEILLENKKAKGVKYIDKKSKEEIEIYADTIIANRDPHIVYTKLLSLLSPNEYKKDSKLTQDFITYFIACIFVYDI
;
A
#
# COMPACT_ATOMS: atom_id res chain seq x y z
N MET A 1 23.49 8.21 -40.75
CA MET A 1 22.26 7.94 -39.97
C MET A 1 22.46 6.62 -39.27
N GLU A 2 22.99 6.67 -38.07
CA GLU A 2 23.41 5.49 -37.31
C GLU A 2 22.22 5.02 -36.47
N HIS A 3 21.67 3.86 -36.81
CA HIS A 3 20.69 3.21 -35.96
C HIS A 3 21.39 2.81 -34.66
N HIS A 4 21.16 3.57 -33.58
CA HIS A 4 21.51 3.18 -32.21
C HIS A 4 20.82 1.86 -31.89
N ARG A 5 21.50 0.74 -32.15
CA ARG A 5 21.12 -0.57 -31.63
C ARG A 5 21.33 -0.51 -30.12
N ASN A 6 20.22 -0.44 -29.40
CA ASN A 6 20.19 -0.46 -27.93
C ASN A 6 21.00 -1.67 -27.41
N ASN A 7 22.11 -1.38 -26.72
CA ASN A 7 22.92 -2.39 -26.05
C ASN A 7 22.09 -3.01 -24.91
N PRO A 8 21.86 -4.33 -24.88
CA PRO A 8 21.05 -4.98 -23.84
C PRO A 8 21.64 -4.84 -22.42
N ASN A 9 22.91 -4.44 -22.30
CA ASN A 9 23.62 -4.26 -21.01
C ASN A 9 23.74 -2.80 -20.58
N GLU A 10 23.07 -1.87 -21.25
CA GLU A 10 23.09 -0.46 -20.85
C GLU A 10 22.29 -0.25 -19.56
N ILE A 11 22.98 0.16 -18.50
CA ILE A 11 22.37 0.55 -17.22
C ILE A 11 21.64 1.88 -17.43
N LEU A 12 20.31 1.84 -17.39
CA LEU A 12 19.49 3.04 -17.40
C LEU A 12 19.22 3.50 -15.96
N THR A 13 19.79 4.63 -15.57
CA THR A 13 19.44 5.31 -14.33
C THR A 13 18.27 6.26 -14.59
N ILE A 14 17.18 6.07 -13.85
CA ILE A 14 16.01 6.94 -13.88
C ILE A 14 16.20 7.99 -12.77
N PRO A 15 16.52 9.25 -13.10
CA PRO A 15 16.77 10.27 -12.10
C PRO A 15 15.47 10.75 -11.45
N HIS A 16 15.51 11.11 -10.16
CA HIS A 16 14.37 11.70 -9.48
C HIS A 16 14.21 13.18 -9.86
N GLY A 17 12.97 13.63 -10.10
CA GLY A 17 12.64 15.04 -10.36
C GLY A 17 12.73 15.51 -11.82
N ASN A 18 13.47 14.81 -12.69
CA ASN A 18 13.51 15.05 -14.15
C ASN A 18 13.35 13.74 -14.94
N THR A 19 12.58 12.81 -14.39
CA THR A 19 12.37 11.47 -14.95
C THR A 19 11.86 11.51 -16.38
N GLN A 20 10.89 12.38 -16.66
CA GLN A 20 10.25 12.47 -17.97
C GLN A 20 11.27 12.87 -19.04
N GLU A 21 12.10 13.88 -18.75
CA GLU A 21 13.14 14.38 -19.65
C GLU A 21 14.21 13.32 -19.91
N ALA A 22 14.63 12.61 -18.86
CA ALA A 22 15.60 11.53 -18.98
C ALA A 22 15.10 10.37 -19.84
N LEU A 23 13.83 9.96 -19.67
CA LEU A 23 13.21 8.93 -20.48
C LEU A 23 13.03 9.37 -21.94
N ILE A 24 12.67 10.62 -22.20
CA ILE A 24 12.58 11.17 -23.57
C ILE A 24 13.96 11.18 -24.22
N LYS A 25 15.02 11.52 -23.48
CA LYS A 25 16.40 11.48 -24.00
C LYS A 25 16.85 10.06 -24.34
N ALA A 26 16.48 9.07 -23.53
CA ALA A 26 16.82 7.66 -23.75
C ALA A 26 15.96 7.01 -24.86
N PHE A 27 14.71 7.44 -25.02
CA PHE A 27 13.75 6.91 -26.01
C PHE A 27 13.12 8.05 -26.82
N PRO A 28 13.89 8.73 -27.68
CA PRO A 28 13.39 9.89 -28.42
C PRO A 28 12.23 9.55 -29.37
N HIS A 29 12.19 8.32 -29.89
CA HIS A 29 11.09 7.81 -30.72
C HIS A 29 9.76 7.63 -29.96
N GLU A 30 9.80 7.59 -28.62
CA GLU A 30 8.63 7.44 -27.75
C GLU A 30 8.24 8.76 -27.06
N ALA A 31 8.82 9.90 -27.46
CA ALA A 31 8.70 11.15 -26.72
C ALA A 31 7.25 11.61 -26.48
N GLU A 32 6.37 11.49 -27.48
CA GLU A 32 4.94 11.80 -27.34
C GLU A 32 4.23 10.82 -26.41
N GLY A 33 4.55 9.54 -26.55
CA GLY A 33 4.02 8.47 -25.71
C GLY A 33 4.37 8.64 -24.23
N ILE A 34 5.62 9.02 -23.96
CA ILE A 34 6.12 9.31 -22.61
C ILE A 34 5.34 10.49 -22.01
N ARG A 35 5.19 11.60 -22.74
CA ARG A 35 4.40 12.76 -22.27
C ARG A 35 2.95 12.36 -21.95
N LYS A 36 2.34 11.52 -22.80
CA LYS A 36 0.98 11.01 -22.58
C LYS A 36 0.89 10.12 -21.34
N TYR A 37 1.88 9.26 -21.12
CA TYR A 37 1.98 8.41 -19.93
C TYR A 37 2.10 9.26 -18.65
N PHE A 38 3.01 10.23 -18.61
CA PHE A 38 3.21 11.11 -17.45
C PHE A 38 1.95 11.92 -17.13
N LYS A 39 1.28 12.48 -18.16
CA LYS A 39 -0.01 13.15 -17.98
C LYS A 39 -1.07 12.25 -17.35
N LYS A 40 -1.11 10.95 -17.71
CA LYS A 40 -2.06 9.98 -17.13
C LYS A 40 -1.73 9.62 -15.68
N ILE A 41 -0.45 9.46 -15.32
CA ILE A 41 -0.08 9.18 -13.92
C ILE A 41 -0.29 10.40 -13.02
N ASP A 42 0.01 11.61 -13.51
CA ASP A 42 -0.16 12.85 -12.74
C ASP A 42 -1.64 13.15 -12.52
N PHE A 43 -2.48 12.86 -13.51
CA PHE A 43 -3.92 12.92 -13.36
C PHE A 43 -4.41 12.00 -12.22
N GLN A 44 -3.99 10.74 -12.20
CA GLN A 44 -4.36 9.81 -11.11
C GLN A 44 -3.78 10.24 -9.75
N GLY A 45 -2.53 10.70 -9.72
CA GLY A 45 -1.89 11.22 -8.51
C GLY A 45 -2.54 12.49 -7.96
N TYR A 46 -3.05 13.37 -8.82
CA TYR A 46 -3.84 14.54 -8.43
C TYR A 46 -5.17 14.10 -7.80
N LEU A 47 -5.85 13.13 -8.42
CA LEU A 47 -7.16 12.69 -7.95
C LEU A 47 -7.11 12.03 -6.57
N VAL A 48 -6.07 11.25 -6.25
CA VAL A 48 -5.92 10.65 -4.90
C VAL A 48 -5.71 11.69 -3.81
N ARG A 49 -5.10 12.83 -4.09
CA ARG A 49 -4.98 13.91 -3.07
C ARG A 49 -6.33 14.49 -2.67
N ARG A 50 -7.40 14.16 -3.40
CA ARG A 50 -8.79 14.54 -3.08
C ARG A 50 -9.54 13.42 -2.36
N PHE A 51 -8.87 12.43 -1.78
CA PHE A 51 -9.52 11.46 -0.90
C PHE A 51 -9.84 12.11 0.47
N PRO A 52 -10.91 11.67 1.17
CA PRO A 52 -11.53 12.44 2.26
C PRO A 52 -10.69 12.64 3.52
N PHE A 53 -9.57 11.94 3.67
CA PHE A 53 -8.80 11.94 4.92
C PHE A 53 -8.15 13.30 5.25
N ASP A 54 -7.97 14.18 4.25
CA ASP A 54 -7.40 15.53 4.41
C ASP A 54 -8.35 16.65 3.94
N MET A 55 -9.65 16.35 3.76
CA MET A 55 -10.61 17.32 3.21
C MET A 55 -11.04 18.36 4.24
N LYS A 56 -10.97 19.65 3.87
CA LYS A 56 -11.62 20.73 4.65
C LYS A 56 -13.15 20.58 4.55
N PHE A 57 -13.88 21.18 5.49
CA PHE A 57 -15.35 21.08 5.56
C PHE A 57 -16.07 21.35 4.22
N LEU A 58 -15.61 22.34 3.46
CA LEU A 58 -16.17 22.64 2.13
C LEU A 58 -15.88 21.56 1.09
N ASP A 59 -14.68 20.96 1.10
CA ASP A 59 -14.33 19.85 0.21
C ASP A 59 -15.14 18.59 0.53
N PHE A 60 -15.42 18.35 1.81
CA PHE A 60 -16.30 17.28 2.27
C PHE A 60 -17.75 17.51 1.80
N PHE A 61 -18.27 18.73 1.92
CA PHE A 61 -19.62 19.06 1.49
C PHE A 61 -19.82 18.88 -0.03
N PHE A 62 -18.81 19.20 -0.83
CA PHE A 62 -18.79 18.97 -2.28
C PHE A 62 -18.19 17.61 -2.69
N ALA A 63 -17.87 16.72 -1.75
CA ALA A 63 -17.33 15.39 -2.03
C ALA A 63 -18.27 14.53 -2.90
N PRO A 64 -19.62 14.59 -2.76
CA PRO A 64 -20.51 13.88 -3.67
C PRO A 64 -20.39 14.33 -5.13
N LEU A 65 -20.00 15.57 -5.39
CA LEU A 65 -19.85 16.10 -6.75
C LEU A 65 -18.43 15.93 -7.31
N THR A 66 -17.43 15.74 -6.45
CA THR A 66 -16.02 15.61 -6.85
C THR A 66 -15.48 14.18 -6.69
N THR A 67 -15.67 13.59 -5.51
CA THR A 67 -15.20 12.24 -5.15
C THR A 67 -16.09 11.14 -5.74
N LEU A 68 -17.41 11.31 -5.81
CA LEU A 68 -18.29 10.30 -6.42
C LEU A 68 -18.08 10.23 -7.94
N VAL A 69 -17.84 11.37 -8.59
CA VAL A 69 -17.48 11.43 -10.01
C VAL A 69 -16.11 10.77 -10.25
N PHE A 70 -15.16 10.92 -9.32
CA PHE A 70 -13.88 10.20 -9.35
C PHE A 70 -14.05 8.68 -9.24
N PHE A 71 -14.88 8.20 -8.31
CA PHE A 71 -15.19 6.78 -8.16
C PHE A 71 -15.91 6.25 -9.39
N ALA A 72 -16.92 6.97 -9.89
CA ALA A 72 -17.64 6.61 -11.11
C ALA A 72 -16.70 6.57 -12.33
N TYR A 73 -15.82 7.56 -12.49
CA TYR A 73 -14.83 7.59 -13.57
C TYR A 73 -13.88 6.40 -13.48
N ASN A 74 -13.28 6.13 -12.32
CA ASN A 74 -12.37 5.00 -12.16
C ASN A 74 -13.09 3.65 -12.24
N MET A 75 -14.33 3.54 -11.80
CA MET A 75 -15.12 2.31 -11.89
C MET A 75 -15.55 2.02 -13.34
N LEU A 76 -15.95 3.05 -14.09
CA LEU A 76 -16.45 2.91 -15.46
C LEU A 76 -15.33 2.88 -16.53
N ARG A 77 -14.16 3.43 -16.23
CA ARG A 77 -13.10 3.69 -17.21
C ARG A 77 -11.72 3.22 -16.76
N ASN A 78 -11.57 2.49 -15.64
CA ASN A 78 -10.29 1.84 -15.37
C ASN A 78 -10.03 0.78 -16.42
N GLU A 79 -8.88 0.91 -17.06
CA GLU A 79 -8.31 -0.13 -17.89
C GLU A 79 -7.21 -0.84 -17.11
N SER A 80 -6.72 -1.94 -17.68
CA SER A 80 -5.54 -2.60 -17.14
C SER A 80 -4.28 -1.81 -17.46
N VAL A 81 -3.25 -1.96 -16.62
CA VAL A 81 -1.94 -1.31 -16.80
C VAL A 81 -1.39 -1.57 -18.20
N GLY A 82 -1.50 -2.82 -18.67
CA GLY A 82 -1.06 -3.23 -20.00
C GLY A 82 -1.74 -2.44 -21.12
N LYS A 83 -3.08 -2.30 -21.10
CA LYS A 83 -3.84 -1.54 -22.11
C LYS A 83 -3.45 -0.07 -22.13
N VAL A 84 -3.30 0.54 -20.95
CA VAL A 84 -2.91 1.95 -20.87
C VAL A 84 -1.50 2.16 -21.43
N LEU A 85 -0.56 1.27 -21.12
CA LEU A 85 0.80 1.33 -21.67
C LEU A 85 0.81 1.10 -23.18
N ASP A 86 0.06 0.13 -23.70
CA ASP A 86 -0.06 -0.10 -25.14
C ASP A 86 -0.63 1.12 -25.88
N SER A 87 -1.52 1.88 -25.22
CA SER A 87 -2.09 3.12 -25.78
C SER A 87 -1.13 4.32 -25.77
N CYS A 88 -0.02 4.23 -25.03
CA CYS A 88 0.93 5.33 -24.87
C CYS A 88 2.29 5.01 -25.51
N ILE A 89 2.79 3.80 -25.31
CA ILE A 89 4.17 3.40 -25.63
C ILE A 89 4.12 2.27 -26.66
N LYS A 90 5.00 2.31 -27.67
CA LYS A 90 5.14 1.20 -28.64
C LYS A 90 6.31 0.29 -28.28
N ASP A 91 7.43 0.87 -27.85
CA ASP A 91 8.67 0.19 -27.50
C ASP A 91 8.49 -0.78 -26.30
N PRO A 92 8.69 -2.10 -26.50
CA PRO A 92 8.53 -3.09 -25.44
C PRO A 92 9.60 -2.98 -24.34
N ARG A 93 10.80 -2.46 -24.63
CA ARG A 93 11.84 -2.18 -23.61
C ARG A 93 11.36 -1.07 -22.69
N LEU A 94 10.82 0.01 -23.24
CA LEU A 94 10.27 1.11 -22.43
C LEU A 94 9.06 0.67 -21.58
N LYS A 95 8.16 -0.16 -22.13
CA LYS A 95 7.05 -0.73 -21.35
C LYS A 95 7.54 -1.51 -20.12
N ARG A 96 8.63 -2.29 -20.27
CA ARG A 96 9.24 -3.05 -19.16
C ARG A 96 9.86 -2.12 -18.12
N ILE A 97 10.58 -1.08 -18.56
CA ILE A 97 11.18 -0.07 -17.67
C ILE A 97 10.10 0.62 -16.84
N LEU A 98 9.02 1.08 -17.48
CA LEU A 98 7.91 1.75 -16.80
C LEU A 98 7.11 0.84 -15.86
N ASN A 99 7.22 -0.48 -16.01
CA ASN A 99 6.54 -1.49 -15.18
C ASN A 99 7.47 -2.25 -14.23
N ILE A 100 8.70 -1.81 -14.01
CA ILE A 100 9.67 -2.60 -13.25
C ILE A 100 9.22 -2.92 -11.82
N ASN A 101 8.41 -2.04 -11.22
CA ASN A 101 7.85 -2.18 -9.88
C ASN A 101 6.49 -2.91 -9.86
N ILE A 102 5.95 -3.36 -11.01
CA ILE A 102 4.63 -4.00 -11.03
C ILE A 102 4.62 -5.28 -10.19
N SER A 103 5.76 -5.96 -10.08
CA SER A 103 5.95 -7.17 -9.28
C SER A 103 5.67 -6.99 -7.80
N TYR A 104 5.72 -5.76 -7.26
CA TYR A 104 5.31 -5.48 -5.88
C TYR A 104 3.79 -5.62 -5.68
N TYR A 105 3.01 -5.56 -6.75
CA TYR A 105 1.56 -5.46 -6.68
C TYR A 105 0.84 -6.57 -7.46
N HIS A 106 1.39 -6.99 -8.60
CA HIS A 106 0.77 -7.96 -9.48
C HIS A 106 1.75 -8.55 -10.51
N HIS A 107 1.55 -9.80 -10.90
CA HIS A 107 2.41 -10.48 -11.89
C HIS A 107 1.95 -10.25 -13.35
N ASN A 108 0.71 -9.84 -13.58
CA ASN A 108 0.13 -9.66 -14.92
C ASN A 108 -0.39 -8.22 -15.15
N PRO A 109 0.25 -7.41 -16.02
CA PRO A 109 -0.16 -6.02 -16.28
C PRO A 109 -1.52 -5.90 -16.96
N PHE A 110 -1.99 -6.93 -17.67
CA PHE A 110 -3.29 -6.92 -18.34
C PHE A 110 -4.46 -7.26 -17.42
N LYS A 111 -4.17 -7.73 -16.20
CA LYS A 111 -5.17 -7.96 -15.15
C LYS A 111 -5.10 -6.93 -14.01
N PHE A 112 -3.99 -6.20 -13.89
CA PHE A 112 -3.81 -5.21 -12.84
C PHE A 112 -4.43 -3.86 -13.21
N ILE A 113 -5.08 -3.21 -12.25
CA ILE A 113 -5.84 -1.98 -12.45
C ILE A 113 -4.90 -0.76 -12.61
N TRP A 114 -5.16 0.08 -13.62
CA TRP A 114 -4.31 1.24 -13.93
C TRP A 114 -4.26 2.26 -12.78
N SER A 115 -5.41 2.60 -12.19
CA SER A 115 -5.49 3.63 -11.14
C SER A 115 -4.51 3.36 -10.00
N TYR A 116 -4.54 2.16 -9.42
CA TYR A 116 -3.64 1.77 -8.33
C TYR A 116 -2.17 1.88 -8.75
N HIS A 117 -1.82 1.33 -9.92
CA HIS A 117 -0.47 1.40 -10.45
C HIS A 117 -0.01 2.85 -10.66
N ALA A 118 -0.85 3.69 -11.27
CA ALA A 118 -0.54 5.08 -11.57
C ALA A 118 -0.28 5.92 -10.31
N ILE A 119 -1.01 5.65 -9.22
CA ILE A 119 -0.81 6.32 -7.93
C ILE A 119 0.57 5.97 -7.36
N ALA A 120 0.92 4.68 -7.35
CA ALA A 120 2.24 4.23 -6.90
C ALA A 120 3.35 4.84 -7.76
N GLN A 121 3.21 4.81 -9.09
CA GLN A 121 4.18 5.38 -10.03
C GLN A 121 4.36 6.89 -9.85
N SER A 122 3.26 7.64 -9.69
CA SER A 122 3.32 9.08 -9.43
C SER A 122 4.13 9.39 -8.16
N ASN A 123 3.98 8.58 -7.11
CA ASN A 123 4.79 8.72 -5.90
C ASN A 123 6.27 8.37 -6.14
N TYR A 124 6.58 7.30 -6.88
CA TYR A 124 7.97 6.94 -7.20
C TYR A 124 8.70 8.03 -7.98
N TYR A 125 8.05 8.66 -8.95
CA TYR A 125 8.69 9.65 -9.80
C TYR A 125 8.73 11.05 -9.19
N ASN A 126 7.74 11.42 -8.37
CA ASN A 126 7.57 12.80 -7.92
C ASN A 126 7.74 13.02 -6.40
N LYS A 127 7.63 11.98 -5.58
CA LYS A 127 7.53 12.12 -4.11
C LYS A 127 8.32 11.07 -3.32
N GLY A 128 9.18 10.29 -3.96
CA GLY A 128 9.98 9.29 -3.29
C GLY A 128 10.95 9.97 -2.32
N VAL A 129 10.82 9.68 -1.02
CA VAL A 129 11.75 10.18 -0.01
C VAL A 129 12.49 9.01 0.63
N TYR A 130 13.78 9.22 0.87
CA TYR A 130 14.58 8.29 1.65
C TYR A 130 14.63 8.77 3.10
N ILE A 131 14.23 7.90 4.03
CA ILE A 131 14.38 8.17 5.46
C ILE A 131 15.86 8.14 5.80
N LYS A 132 16.40 9.25 6.31
CA LYS A 132 17.79 9.32 6.76
C LYS A 132 18.02 8.28 7.86
N GLY A 133 18.93 7.33 7.62
CA GLY A 133 19.17 6.19 8.51
C GLY A 133 18.37 4.93 8.18
N GLY A 134 17.59 4.92 7.09
CA GLY A 134 16.85 3.76 6.62
C GLY A 134 15.49 3.56 7.29
N SER A 135 14.79 2.48 6.92
CA SER A 135 13.44 2.15 7.41
C SER A 135 13.42 1.83 8.90
N GLN A 136 14.48 1.23 9.44
CA GLN A 136 14.58 0.95 10.88
C GLN A 136 14.49 2.23 11.70
N LYS A 137 15.13 3.33 11.26
CA LYS A 137 15.07 4.61 11.97
C LYS A 137 13.65 5.18 12.07
N LEU A 138 12.81 4.94 11.06
CA LEU A 138 11.40 5.30 11.11
C LEU A 138 10.68 4.48 12.19
N SER A 139 10.85 3.16 12.19
CA SER A 139 10.27 2.28 13.21
C SER A 139 10.71 2.64 14.63
N ASP A 140 12.00 2.93 14.83
CA ASP A 140 12.55 3.35 16.12
C ASP A 140 11.92 4.67 16.57
N THR A 141 11.76 5.63 15.65
CA THR A 141 11.15 6.92 15.97
C THR A 141 9.68 6.76 16.38
N LEU A 142 8.93 5.86 15.72
CA LEU A 142 7.55 5.56 16.11
C LEU A 142 7.48 4.89 17.50
N ASN A 143 8.41 3.98 17.79
CA ASN A 143 8.57 3.38 19.12
C ASN A 143 8.87 4.43 20.20
N ASP A 144 9.79 5.36 19.91
CA ASP A 144 10.15 6.45 20.83
C ASP A 144 8.93 7.33 21.13
N ILE A 145 8.11 7.65 20.12
CA ILE A 145 6.87 8.42 20.31
C ILE A 145 5.90 7.68 21.24
N ILE A 146 5.71 6.38 21.06
CA ILE A 146 4.81 5.58 21.92
C ILE A 146 5.30 5.60 23.37
N THR A 147 6.59 5.33 23.58
CA THR A 147 7.21 5.26 24.91
C THR A 147 7.31 6.61 25.63
N GLN A 148 7.48 7.71 24.89
CA GLN A 148 7.43 9.07 25.43
C GLN A 148 6.03 9.50 25.89
N ASN A 149 4.99 8.82 25.43
CA ASN A 149 3.59 9.04 25.84
C ASN A 149 3.10 7.91 26.74
N ASP A 150 3.99 7.38 27.60
CA ASP A 150 3.71 6.34 28.60
C ASP A 150 3.20 5.00 28.05
N GLY A 151 3.29 4.80 26.73
CA GLY A 151 2.97 3.54 26.07
C GLY A 151 4.10 2.52 26.14
N GLU A 152 3.78 1.25 25.93
CA GLU A 152 4.77 0.17 25.90
C GLU A 152 4.78 -0.53 24.54
N VAL A 153 5.99 -0.82 24.04
CA VAL A 153 6.20 -1.61 22.83
C VAL A 153 6.96 -2.88 23.19
N ARG A 154 6.28 -4.03 23.08
CA ARG A 154 6.87 -5.34 23.35
C ARG A 154 7.21 -6.06 22.05
N ALA A 155 8.51 -6.10 21.73
CA ALA A 155 9.03 -7.02 20.74
C ALA A 155 9.10 -8.44 21.30
N ASN A 156 9.15 -9.46 20.43
CA ASN A 156 9.21 -10.87 20.83
C ASN A 156 7.96 -11.39 21.57
N ALA A 157 6.85 -10.68 21.50
CA ALA A 157 5.56 -11.08 22.05
C ALA A 157 4.64 -11.61 20.92
N ASP A 158 4.57 -12.92 20.74
CA ASP A 158 3.69 -13.52 19.72
C ASP A 158 2.28 -13.68 20.27
N VAL A 159 1.37 -12.77 19.89
CA VAL A 159 -0.06 -12.91 20.23
C VAL A 159 -0.63 -14.18 19.59
N VAL A 160 -1.18 -15.05 20.44
CA VAL A 160 -1.74 -16.36 20.05
C VAL A 160 -3.25 -16.43 20.22
N GLU A 161 -3.84 -15.57 21.06
CA GLU A 161 -5.28 -15.57 21.33
C GLU A 161 -5.76 -14.16 21.68
N ILE A 162 -6.95 -13.79 21.21
CA ILE A 162 -7.70 -12.62 21.71
C ILE A 162 -8.71 -13.15 22.72
N LEU A 163 -8.60 -12.66 23.95
CA LEU A 163 -9.44 -13.08 25.08
C LEU A 163 -10.81 -12.41 24.95
N LEU A 164 -11.86 -13.21 25.05
CA LEU A 164 -13.25 -12.76 24.92
C LEU A 164 -14.03 -12.95 26.22
N GLU A 165 -14.96 -12.04 26.47
CA GLU A 165 -15.99 -12.17 27.49
C GLU A 165 -17.31 -11.65 26.93
N ASN A 166 -18.35 -12.49 26.96
CA ASN A 166 -19.65 -12.18 26.36
C ASN A 166 -19.54 -11.67 24.90
N LYS A 167 -18.63 -12.27 24.11
CA LYS A 167 -18.31 -11.89 22.71
C LYS A 167 -17.68 -10.50 22.54
N LYS A 168 -17.28 -9.83 23.63
CA LYS A 168 -16.47 -8.62 23.61
C LYS A 168 -15.02 -8.97 23.88
N ALA A 169 -14.10 -8.38 23.12
CA ALA A 169 -12.67 -8.54 23.38
C ALA A 169 -12.29 -7.80 24.68
N LYS A 170 -11.53 -8.47 25.55
CA LYS A 170 -11.11 -7.94 26.86
C LYS A 170 -9.61 -8.01 27.13
N GLY A 171 -8.87 -8.68 26.26
CA GLY A 171 -7.44 -8.82 26.39
C GLY A 171 -6.83 -9.67 25.28
N VAL A 172 -5.54 -9.95 25.41
CA VAL A 172 -4.84 -10.88 24.54
C VAL A 172 -3.95 -11.80 25.38
N LYS A 173 -3.69 -12.99 24.85
CA LYS A 173 -2.64 -13.88 25.32
C LYS A 173 -1.51 -13.89 24.29
N TYR A 174 -0.28 -13.76 24.77
CA TYR A 174 0.89 -13.87 23.94
C TYR A 174 1.94 -14.81 24.54
N ILE A 175 2.78 -15.36 23.67
CA ILE A 175 3.96 -16.13 24.05
C ILE A 175 5.17 -15.21 23.98
N ASP A 176 5.88 -15.03 25.10
CA ASP A 176 7.19 -14.38 25.08
C ASP A 176 8.21 -15.32 24.41
N LYS A 177 8.81 -14.91 23.30
CA LYS A 177 9.76 -15.78 22.56
C LYS A 177 11.03 -16.08 23.35
N LYS A 178 11.40 -15.26 24.31
CA LYS A 178 12.59 -15.45 25.14
C LYS A 178 12.32 -16.43 26.27
N SER A 179 11.29 -16.20 27.10
CA SER A 179 10.98 -17.08 28.23
C SER A 179 10.16 -18.32 27.85
N LYS A 180 9.46 -18.28 26.71
CA LYS A 180 8.47 -19.27 26.26
C LYS A 180 7.22 -19.35 27.14
N GLU A 181 7.02 -18.37 28.01
CA GLU A 181 5.85 -18.32 28.87
C GLU A 181 4.65 -17.70 28.15
N GLU A 182 3.46 -18.17 28.52
CA GLU A 182 2.20 -17.56 28.13
C GLU A 182 1.83 -16.46 29.12
N ILE A 183 1.57 -15.27 28.59
CA ILE A 183 1.24 -14.09 29.38
C ILE A 183 -0.07 -13.50 28.86
N GLU A 184 -0.98 -13.20 29.77
CA GLU A 184 -2.23 -12.49 29.47
C GLU A 184 -2.11 -11.01 29.83
N ILE A 185 -2.69 -10.16 28.98
CA ILE A 185 -2.84 -8.73 29.24
C ILE A 185 -4.25 -8.29 28.87
N TYR A 186 -4.83 -7.44 29.70
CA TYR A 186 -6.22 -6.97 29.56
C TYR A 186 -6.24 -5.52 29.08
N ALA A 187 -7.20 -5.21 28.21
CA ALA A 187 -7.41 -3.88 27.64
C ALA A 187 -8.88 -3.69 27.25
N ASP A 188 -9.38 -2.47 27.38
CA ASP A 188 -10.74 -2.13 26.95
C ASP A 188 -10.90 -2.10 25.43
N THR A 189 -9.82 -1.75 24.72
CA THR A 189 -9.77 -1.64 23.26
C THR A 189 -8.61 -2.47 22.69
N ILE A 190 -8.89 -3.26 21.66
CA ILE A 190 -7.89 -4.09 20.98
C ILE A 190 -7.88 -3.75 19.49
N ILE A 191 -6.74 -3.28 19.00
CA ILE A 191 -6.52 -2.97 17.59
C ILE A 191 -5.66 -4.08 16.98
N ALA A 192 -6.31 -5.01 16.29
CA ALA A 192 -5.63 -6.08 15.59
C ALA A 192 -5.16 -5.58 14.23
N ASN A 193 -3.89 -5.23 14.12
CA ASN A 193 -3.27 -4.94 12.83
C ASN A 193 -2.80 -6.23 12.15
N ARG A 194 -2.99 -7.44 12.69
CA ARG A 194 -2.57 -8.70 12.04
C ARG A 194 -3.43 -9.04 10.81
N ASP A 195 -2.91 -9.88 9.91
CA ASP A 195 -3.65 -10.38 8.75
C ASP A 195 -5.07 -10.81 9.18
N PRO A 196 -6.13 -10.22 8.59
CA PRO A 196 -7.49 -10.46 9.07
C PRO A 196 -7.89 -11.94 9.04
N HIS A 197 -7.43 -12.70 8.04
CA HIS A 197 -7.68 -14.14 7.99
C HIS A 197 -7.05 -14.84 9.20
N ILE A 198 -5.83 -14.48 9.59
CA ILE A 198 -5.18 -15.01 10.80
C ILE A 198 -5.94 -14.61 12.07
N VAL A 199 -6.40 -13.35 12.15
CA VAL A 199 -7.19 -12.87 13.30
C VAL A 199 -8.44 -13.73 13.48
N TYR A 200 -9.24 -13.90 12.43
CA TYR A 200 -10.50 -14.65 12.50
C TYR A 200 -10.31 -16.16 12.67
N THR A 201 -9.28 -16.76 12.04
CA THR A 201 -9.12 -18.22 12.06
C THR A 201 -8.26 -18.76 13.19
N LYS A 202 -7.34 -17.95 13.72
CA LYS A 202 -6.39 -18.39 14.76
C LYS A 202 -6.57 -17.65 16.08
N LEU A 203 -6.70 -16.32 16.05
CA LEU A 203 -6.71 -15.51 17.28
C LEU A 203 -8.10 -15.44 17.94
N LEU A 204 -9.18 -15.54 17.16
CA LEU A 204 -10.57 -15.56 17.64
C LEU A 204 -11.16 -16.98 17.64
N SER A 205 -10.35 -17.99 17.96
CA SER A 205 -10.72 -19.41 17.88
C SER A 205 -11.90 -19.82 18.77
N LEU A 206 -12.21 -19.03 19.81
CA LEU A 206 -13.35 -19.22 20.69
C LEU A 206 -14.71 -18.86 20.07
N LEU A 207 -14.72 -18.08 18.98
CA LEU A 207 -15.94 -17.77 18.24
C LEU A 207 -16.27 -18.91 17.28
N SER A 208 -17.56 -19.21 17.13
CA SER A 208 -17.98 -20.12 16.07
C SER A 208 -17.69 -19.48 14.71
N PRO A 209 -17.20 -20.22 13.71
CA PRO A 209 -17.01 -19.72 12.34
C PRO A 209 -18.23 -19.01 11.74
N ASN A 210 -19.43 -19.35 12.21
CA ASN A 210 -20.66 -18.70 11.78
C ASN A 210 -20.77 -17.23 12.25
N GLU A 211 -20.15 -16.87 13.37
CA GLU A 211 -20.23 -15.54 13.98
C GLU A 211 -19.43 -14.49 13.21
N TYR A 212 -18.35 -14.91 12.54
CA TYR A 212 -17.51 -14.06 11.71
C TYR A 212 -17.51 -14.47 10.22
N LYS A 213 -18.47 -15.30 9.80
CA LYS A 213 -18.54 -15.84 8.43
C LYS A 213 -18.58 -14.74 7.37
N LYS A 214 -19.31 -13.66 7.64
CA LYS A 214 -19.42 -12.52 6.73
C LYS A 214 -18.06 -11.85 6.53
N ASP A 215 -17.33 -11.62 7.62
CA ASP A 215 -16.05 -10.91 7.59
C ASP A 215 -14.94 -11.80 7.03
N SER A 216 -14.89 -13.07 7.45
CA SER A 216 -13.94 -14.05 6.92
C SER A 216 -14.07 -14.22 5.40
N LYS A 217 -15.31 -14.22 4.87
CA LYS A 217 -15.56 -14.25 3.42
C LYS A 217 -15.03 -13.00 2.70
N LEU A 218 -15.07 -11.83 3.34
CA LEU A 218 -14.53 -10.59 2.77
C LEU A 218 -12.99 -10.58 2.78
N THR A 219 -12.37 -11.28 3.72
CA THR A 219 -10.91 -11.28 3.91
C THR A 219 -10.20 -12.49 3.30
N GLN A 220 -10.95 -13.49 2.83
CA GLN A 220 -10.40 -14.76 2.33
C GLN A 220 -9.46 -14.59 1.13
N ASP A 221 -9.66 -13.53 0.34
CA ASP A 221 -8.87 -13.20 -0.83
C ASP A 221 -7.70 -12.22 -0.54
N PHE A 222 -7.59 -11.73 0.70
CA PHE A 222 -6.58 -10.76 1.14
C PHE A 222 -5.54 -11.41 2.06
N ILE A 223 -4.65 -12.23 1.50
CA ILE A 223 -3.53 -12.80 2.28
C ILE A 223 -2.35 -11.82 2.23
N THR A 224 -2.00 -11.23 3.37
CA THR A 224 -0.86 -10.31 3.50
C THR A 224 0.10 -10.82 4.58
N TYR A 225 1.23 -11.39 4.17
CA TYR A 225 2.25 -11.94 5.07
C TYR A 225 3.17 -10.83 5.61
N PHE A 226 2.71 -10.05 6.60
CA PHE A 226 3.50 -9.43 7.69
C PHE A 226 2.70 -8.30 8.33
N ILE A 227 2.38 -8.36 9.63
CA ILE A 227 1.91 -7.17 10.36
C ILE A 227 2.20 -7.20 11.88
N ALA A 228 2.45 -6.03 12.47
CA ALA A 228 2.72 -5.76 13.89
C ALA A 228 1.48 -5.19 14.61
N CYS A 229 1.16 -5.67 15.83
CA CYS A 229 0.04 -5.17 16.64
C CYS A 229 0.40 -3.87 17.39
N ILE A 230 -0.56 -2.95 17.52
CA ILE A 230 -0.47 -1.75 18.37
C ILE A 230 -1.54 -1.90 19.47
N PHE A 231 -1.15 -1.75 20.73
CA PHE A 231 -2.06 -1.73 21.87
C PHE A 231 -2.30 -0.28 22.30
N VAL A 232 -3.54 0.06 22.63
CA VAL A 232 -3.91 1.35 23.23
C VAL A 232 -4.60 1.04 24.56
N TYR A 233 -4.04 1.55 25.66
CA TYR A 233 -4.63 1.48 26.99
C TYR A 233 -5.11 2.88 27.36
N ASP A 234 -6.29 2.98 27.97
CA ASP A 234 -6.67 4.17 28.73
C ASP A 234 -6.15 3.99 30.16
N ILE A 235 -5.43 4.99 30.70
CA ILE A 235 -5.03 5.09 32.11
C ILE A 235 -6.06 5.93 32.85
#